data_AF-A0A550JDK0-F1
#
_entry.id   AF-A0A550JDK0-F1
#
_cell.length_a   1.000
_cell.length_b   1.000
_cell.length_c   1.000
_cell.angle_alpha   90.00
_cell.angle_beta   90.00
_cell.angle_gamma   90.00
#
_symmetry.space_group_name_H-M   'P 1'
#
loop_
_entity.id
_entity.type
_entity.pdbx_description
1 polymer ?
#
loop_
_entity_poly.entity_id
_entity_poly.type
_entity_poly.pdbx_seq_one_letter_code
_entity_poly.pdbx_strand_id
1 'polypeptide(L)'
;MKKGLGCKLLVLCGLSLLLFAGNALAQDSTLSSSDCVKCHDKEPADIAAAGAKHQTAVSCQDCHIGHPPQVADNVPECSMCHEGKPHYELPECMGCHNPHRPLEIALTGDMTAPCLSCHDSQKAQLDANPSKHTLLACSFCHADQHGVIPECVKCHEPHSAQQTQADCGICHKAHMPATVTYGAETANAHCAACHQTANQLLMASPYKHKDVACVTCHTEQHKMVPACTDCHGTPHAGGIHEKFPNCGDCHSIAHDLNK
;
A
#
# COMPACT_ATOMS: atom_id res chain seq x y z
N MET A 1 26.59 -59.63 95.00
CA MET A 1 27.34 -60.83 94.57
C MET A 1 27.20 -60.91 93.05
N LYS A 2 28.26 -60.62 92.26
CA LYS A 2 29.15 -61.63 91.63
C LYS A 2 28.29 -62.70 90.90
N LYS A 3 28.31 -62.90 89.57
CA LYS A 3 29.39 -62.84 88.57
C LYS A 3 28.76 -62.82 87.16
N GLY A 4 29.49 -62.25 86.20
CA GLY A 4 29.26 -62.48 84.77
C GLY A 4 29.94 -63.77 84.27
N LEU A 5 29.49 -64.21 83.09
CA LEU A 5 30.14 -65.06 82.07
C LEU A 5 29.10 -65.19 80.95
N GLY A 6 29.32 -65.01 79.65
CA GLY A 6 30.53 -64.95 78.85
C GLY A 6 30.27 -65.73 77.54
N CYS A 7 30.11 -64.99 76.44
CA CYS A 7 30.62 -65.29 75.09
C CYS A 7 29.90 -66.27 74.11
N LYS A 8 29.85 -65.80 72.86
CA LYS A 8 29.73 -66.47 71.53
C LYS A 8 28.29 -66.76 71.06
N LEU A 9 27.88 -66.57 69.80
CA LEU A 9 28.59 -66.45 68.52
C LEU A 9 27.62 -65.83 67.47
N LEU A 10 28.20 -65.20 66.45
CA LEU A 10 27.64 -64.71 65.17
C LEU A 10 26.39 -65.43 64.61
N VAL A 11 25.54 -64.70 63.87
CA VAL A 11 25.18 -64.99 62.46
C VAL A 11 24.13 -63.99 61.89
N LEU A 12 24.49 -63.42 60.73
CA LEU A 12 23.69 -62.89 59.60
C LEU A 12 22.65 -61.77 59.82
N CYS A 13 22.81 -60.59 59.21
CA CYS A 13 22.57 -60.24 57.78
C CYS A 13 21.10 -59.83 57.53
N GLY A 14 20.89 -58.62 57.00
CA GLY A 14 19.61 -58.24 56.38
C GLY A 14 19.12 -56.83 56.69
N LEU A 15 19.77 -55.84 56.07
CA LEU A 15 19.27 -54.46 55.94
C LEU A 15 18.03 -54.49 55.03
N SER A 16 16.82 -54.50 55.60
CA SER A 16 15.58 -54.39 54.82
C SER A 16 15.32 -52.93 54.43
N LEU A 17 16.03 -52.45 53.40
CA LEU A 17 15.59 -51.28 52.62
C LEU A 17 14.38 -51.71 51.79
N LEU A 18 13.18 -51.34 52.24
CA LEU A 18 11.98 -51.38 51.42
C LEU A 18 12.10 -50.32 50.32
N LEU A 19 12.62 -50.76 49.16
CA LEU A 19 12.54 -50.01 47.90
C LEU A 19 11.08 -49.94 47.47
N PHE A 20 10.43 -48.80 47.77
CA PHE A 20 9.22 -48.40 47.06
C PHE A 20 9.62 -48.10 45.60
N ALA A 21 9.49 -49.10 44.74
CA ALA A 21 9.49 -48.89 43.29
C ALA A 21 8.18 -48.16 42.93
N GLY A 22 8.19 -46.83 43.07
CA GLY A 22 7.17 -46.00 42.44
C GLY A 22 7.29 -46.14 40.94
N ASN A 23 6.31 -46.79 40.30
CA ASN A 23 6.14 -46.69 38.86
C ASN A 23 5.86 -45.22 38.53
N ALA A 24 6.90 -44.50 38.12
CA ALA A 24 6.73 -43.21 37.50
C ALA A 24 5.96 -43.46 36.19
N LEU A 25 4.68 -43.11 36.17
CA LEU A 25 3.92 -43.00 34.93
C LEU A 25 4.67 -41.95 34.10
N ALA A 26 5.32 -42.37 33.02
CA ALA A 26 5.91 -41.46 32.06
C ALA A 26 4.75 -40.61 31.51
N GLN A 27 4.70 -39.36 31.93
CA GLN A 27 3.77 -38.39 31.36
C GLN A 27 4.25 -38.12 29.94
N ASP A 28 3.39 -38.40 28.96
CA ASP A 28 3.67 -38.05 27.57
C ASP A 28 4.00 -36.56 27.49
N SER A 29 5.23 -36.26 27.08
CA SER A 29 5.70 -34.89 26.94
C SER A 29 5.00 -34.27 25.74
N THR A 30 4.08 -33.34 26.00
CA THR A 30 3.40 -32.55 24.97
C THR A 30 4.32 -31.45 24.46
N LEU A 31 4.49 -31.36 23.15
CA LEU A 31 5.26 -30.28 22.52
C LEU A 31 4.59 -28.92 22.77
N SER A 32 5.37 -27.93 23.21
CA SER A 32 4.92 -26.54 23.35
C SER A 32 5.56 -25.65 22.29
N SER A 33 5.01 -24.47 22.03
CA SER A 33 5.63 -23.47 21.13
C SER A 33 7.04 -23.06 21.56
N SER A 34 7.36 -23.15 22.87
CA SER A 34 8.70 -22.85 23.38
C SER A 34 9.75 -23.91 23.00
N ASP A 35 9.30 -25.10 22.59
CA ASP A 35 10.19 -26.18 22.15
C ASP A 35 10.58 -26.05 20.67
N CYS A 36 9.82 -25.30 19.87
CA CYS A 36 10.04 -25.17 18.43
C CYS A 36 11.43 -24.62 18.09
N VAL A 37 11.89 -23.63 18.86
CA VAL A 37 13.23 -23.00 18.68
C VAL A 37 14.40 -23.94 18.95
N LYS A 38 14.16 -25.09 19.60
CA LYS A 38 15.23 -26.09 19.83
C LYS A 38 15.68 -26.78 18.54
N CYS A 39 14.83 -26.74 17.50
CA CYS A 39 15.08 -27.39 16.21
C CYS A 39 14.90 -26.43 15.01
N HIS A 40 14.01 -25.44 15.12
CA HIS A 40 13.73 -24.46 14.08
C HIS A 40 14.21 -23.09 14.55
N ASP A 41 15.41 -22.68 14.15
CA ASP A 41 15.97 -21.39 14.58
C ASP A 41 15.33 -20.20 13.83
N LYS A 42 15.01 -20.39 12.55
CA LYS A 42 14.60 -19.32 11.65
C LYS A 42 13.15 -18.89 11.85
N GLU A 43 12.23 -19.84 11.84
CA GLU A 43 10.79 -19.57 11.79
C GLU A 43 10.28 -18.86 13.07
N PRO A 44 10.66 -19.29 14.29
CA PRO A 44 10.31 -18.55 15.51
C PRO A 44 10.95 -17.15 15.54
N ALA A 45 12.17 -16.99 15.02
CA ALA A 45 12.83 -15.68 14.94
C ALA A 45 12.13 -14.74 13.93
N ASP A 46 11.70 -15.27 12.79
CA ASP A 46 10.93 -14.54 11.78
C ASP A 46 9.57 -14.10 12.34
N ILE A 47 8.83 -14.99 13.03
CA ILE A 47 7.57 -14.63 13.71
C ILE A 47 7.81 -13.57 14.77
N ALA A 48 8.87 -13.71 15.57
CA ALA A 48 9.20 -12.74 16.61
C ALA A 48 9.53 -11.34 16.04
N ALA A 49 10.17 -11.29 14.87
CA ALA A 49 10.56 -10.05 14.21
C ALA A 49 9.41 -9.41 13.40
N ALA A 50 8.62 -10.22 12.69
CA ALA A 50 7.70 -9.74 11.66
C ALA A 50 6.40 -10.57 11.52
N GLY A 51 6.05 -11.41 12.48
CA GLY A 51 4.88 -12.30 12.43
C GLY A 51 3.51 -11.60 12.47
N ALA A 52 3.47 -10.30 12.78
CA ALA A 52 2.24 -9.52 12.91
C ALA A 52 1.20 -10.24 13.80
N LYS A 53 -0.04 -10.44 13.33
CA LYS A 53 -1.06 -11.17 14.09
C LYS A 53 -0.67 -12.62 14.37
N HIS A 54 0.17 -13.25 13.55
CA HIS A 54 0.60 -14.63 13.79
C HIS A 54 1.53 -14.77 15.00
N GLN A 55 2.11 -13.66 15.48
CA GLN A 55 2.90 -13.65 16.72
C GLN A 55 2.02 -13.72 17.99
N THR A 56 0.75 -13.31 17.90
CA THR A 56 -0.09 -13.04 19.09
C THR A 56 -1.45 -13.73 19.09
N ALA A 57 -2.01 -14.02 17.92
CA ALA A 57 -3.35 -14.59 17.77
C ALA A 57 -3.33 -16.12 17.55
N VAL A 58 -2.18 -16.68 17.20
CA VAL A 58 -1.97 -18.12 16.99
C VAL A 58 -0.63 -18.53 17.59
N SER A 59 -0.50 -19.82 17.86
CA SER A 59 0.70 -20.50 18.30
C SER A 59 1.28 -21.36 17.17
N CYS A 60 2.49 -21.89 17.37
CA CYS A 60 3.11 -22.78 16.38
C CYS A 60 2.22 -24.01 16.11
N GLN A 61 1.53 -24.51 17.14
CA GLN A 61 0.68 -25.71 17.05
C GLN A 61 -0.69 -25.45 16.39
N ASP A 62 -1.15 -24.19 16.37
CA ASP A 62 -2.40 -23.83 15.68
C ASP A 62 -2.23 -23.91 14.14
N CYS A 63 -0.99 -23.80 13.66
CA CYS A 63 -0.63 -23.93 12.25
C CYS A 63 0.15 -25.22 11.95
N HIS A 64 0.84 -25.84 12.92
CA HIS A 64 1.54 -27.11 12.73
C HIS A 64 0.90 -28.22 13.55
N ILE A 65 -0.09 -28.91 12.96
CA ILE A 65 -0.90 -29.96 13.62
C ILE A 65 -0.15 -31.29 13.81
N GLY A 66 1.10 -31.35 13.37
CA GLY A 66 1.97 -32.51 13.50
C GLY A 66 3.38 -32.23 12.99
N HIS A 67 4.21 -33.28 12.94
CA HIS A 67 5.59 -33.17 12.48
C HIS A 67 5.93 -34.33 11.53
N PRO A 68 6.68 -34.09 10.45
CA PRO A 68 7.16 -35.17 9.59
C PRO A 68 8.11 -36.14 10.34
N PRO A 69 8.13 -37.44 9.99
CA PRO A 69 7.34 -38.08 8.93
C PRO A 69 5.92 -38.52 9.35
N GLN A 70 5.55 -38.44 10.64
CA GLN A 70 4.26 -38.90 11.15
C GLN A 70 3.07 -38.15 10.55
N VAL A 71 3.24 -36.86 10.28
CA VAL A 71 2.25 -36.02 9.59
C VAL A 71 2.96 -35.31 8.45
N ALA A 72 2.70 -35.76 7.22
CA ALA A 72 3.33 -35.20 6.02
C ALA A 72 2.78 -33.79 5.71
N ASP A 73 1.45 -33.65 5.70
CA ASP A 73 0.75 -32.38 5.48
C ASP A 73 0.36 -31.78 6.82
N ASN A 74 1.36 -31.24 7.51
CA ASN A 74 1.21 -30.76 8.88
C ASN A 74 0.75 -29.31 9.00
N VAL A 75 0.52 -28.61 7.88
CA VAL A 75 0.05 -27.22 7.84
C VAL A 75 -1.39 -27.19 7.30
N PRO A 76 -2.38 -26.63 8.03
CA PRO A 76 -3.75 -26.52 7.57
C PRO A 76 -3.89 -25.50 6.43
N GLU A 77 -5.03 -25.53 5.75
CA GLU A 77 -5.33 -24.53 4.72
C GLU A 77 -5.44 -23.13 5.32
N CYS A 78 -4.89 -22.14 4.62
CA CYS A 78 -4.94 -20.73 5.05
C CYS A 78 -6.38 -20.22 5.22
N SER A 79 -7.30 -20.75 4.41
CA SER A 79 -8.74 -20.44 4.40
C SER A 79 -9.45 -20.77 5.71
N MET A 80 -8.88 -21.63 6.57
CA MET A 80 -9.46 -21.93 7.88
C MET A 80 -9.49 -20.72 8.82
N CYS A 81 -8.61 -19.74 8.60
CA CYS A 81 -8.51 -18.52 9.40
C CYS A 81 -8.62 -17.23 8.56
N HIS A 82 -8.27 -17.29 7.27
CA HIS A 82 -8.33 -16.16 6.34
C HIS A 82 -9.53 -16.29 5.41
N GLU A 83 -10.58 -15.49 5.65
CA GLU A 83 -11.84 -15.58 4.90
C GLU A 83 -12.54 -14.22 4.72
N GLY A 84 -13.60 -14.20 3.91
CA GLY A 84 -14.52 -13.08 3.81
C GLY A 84 -14.08 -11.92 2.89
N LYS A 85 -13.00 -12.09 2.12
CA LYS A 85 -12.56 -11.12 1.10
C LYS A 85 -12.06 -11.84 -0.16
N PRO A 86 -12.22 -11.24 -1.36
CA PRO A 86 -11.73 -11.82 -2.61
C PRO A 86 -10.24 -12.19 -2.58
N HIS A 87 -9.43 -11.45 -1.81
CA HIS A 87 -8.01 -11.72 -1.66
C HIS A 87 -7.72 -13.12 -1.09
N TYR A 88 -8.56 -13.58 -0.16
CA TYR A 88 -8.38 -14.88 0.50
C TYR A 88 -8.85 -16.07 -0.35
N GLU A 89 -9.48 -15.79 -1.50
CA GLU A 89 -9.87 -16.80 -2.49
C GLU A 89 -8.78 -17.06 -3.54
N LEU A 90 -7.68 -16.29 -3.49
CA LEU A 90 -6.56 -16.45 -4.41
C LEU A 90 -5.82 -17.77 -4.14
N PRO A 91 -5.38 -18.48 -5.19
CA PRO A 91 -4.48 -19.62 -5.04
C PRO A 91 -3.05 -19.14 -4.72
N GLU A 92 -2.18 -20.08 -4.30
CA GLU A 92 -0.74 -19.82 -4.10
C GLU A 92 -0.42 -18.69 -3.10
N CYS A 93 -1.08 -18.65 -1.94
CA CYS A 93 -0.90 -17.64 -0.89
C CYS A 93 0.59 -17.36 -0.55
N MET A 94 1.38 -18.43 -0.52
CA MET A 94 2.81 -18.43 -0.21
C MET A 94 3.69 -17.81 -1.29
N GLY A 95 3.17 -17.65 -2.51
CA GLY A 95 3.89 -17.03 -3.61
C GLY A 95 4.12 -15.53 -3.41
N CYS A 96 3.29 -14.90 -2.57
CA CYS A 96 3.40 -13.46 -2.30
C CYS A 96 3.87 -13.18 -0.86
N HIS A 97 3.40 -13.90 0.15
CA HIS A 97 3.82 -13.63 1.54
C HIS A 97 4.13 -14.90 2.33
N ASN A 98 5.10 -14.80 3.24
CA ASN A 98 5.44 -15.87 4.16
C ASN A 98 4.59 -15.77 5.44
N PRO A 99 3.91 -16.83 5.93
CA PRO A 99 3.09 -16.80 7.14
C PRO A 99 3.86 -16.46 8.41
N HIS A 100 5.19 -16.65 8.42
CA HIS A 100 6.05 -16.23 9.52
C HIS A 100 6.45 -14.74 9.43
N ARG A 101 6.25 -14.11 8.26
CA ARG A 101 6.45 -12.67 8.00
C ARG A 101 5.36 -12.12 7.08
N PRO A 102 4.06 -12.20 7.45
CA PRO A 102 2.95 -12.09 6.51
C PRO A 102 2.79 -10.71 5.84
N LEU A 103 3.41 -9.67 6.40
CA LEU A 103 3.37 -8.32 5.82
C LEU A 103 4.56 -8.00 4.93
N GLU A 104 5.54 -8.90 4.85
CA GLU A 104 6.65 -8.80 3.91
C GLU A 104 6.26 -9.51 2.62
N ILE A 105 5.67 -8.73 1.71
CA ILE A 105 5.11 -9.22 0.46
C ILE A 105 6.19 -9.16 -0.63
N ALA A 106 6.49 -10.31 -1.23
CA ALA A 106 7.29 -10.44 -2.43
C ALA A 106 6.40 -10.26 -3.67
N LEU A 107 6.75 -9.29 -4.52
CA LEU A 107 6.07 -9.01 -5.78
C LEU A 107 6.99 -9.39 -6.94
N THR A 108 6.92 -10.65 -7.37
CA THR A 108 7.82 -11.19 -8.40
C THR A 108 7.11 -11.45 -9.71
N GLY A 109 7.64 -10.91 -10.81
CA GLY A 109 7.06 -11.08 -12.14
C GLY A 109 5.85 -10.18 -12.38
N ASP A 110 5.11 -10.46 -13.45
CA ASP A 110 3.97 -9.65 -13.88
C ASP A 110 2.70 -10.05 -13.11
N MET A 111 2.30 -9.20 -12.16
CA MET A 111 1.14 -9.43 -11.30
C MET A 111 0.16 -8.28 -11.47
N THR A 112 -1.05 -8.64 -11.89
CA THR A 112 -2.20 -7.73 -11.92
C THR A 112 -3.38 -8.35 -11.20
N ALA A 113 -3.79 -9.57 -11.59
CA ALA A 113 -4.99 -10.21 -11.06
C ALA A 113 -5.03 -10.29 -9.51
N PRO A 114 -3.94 -10.68 -8.80
CA PRO A 114 -3.93 -10.67 -7.34
C PRO A 114 -4.17 -9.29 -6.73
N CYS A 115 -3.61 -8.24 -7.33
CA CYS A 115 -3.73 -6.86 -6.87
C CYS A 115 -5.20 -6.39 -6.91
N LEU A 116 -5.95 -6.83 -7.92
CA LEU A 116 -7.35 -6.45 -8.13
C LEU A 116 -8.32 -7.03 -7.10
N SER A 117 -7.87 -7.99 -6.28
CA SER A 117 -8.65 -8.48 -5.14
C SER A 117 -8.90 -7.39 -4.07
N CYS A 118 -8.10 -6.32 -4.07
CA CYS A 118 -8.23 -5.16 -3.18
C CYS A 118 -8.19 -3.80 -3.90
N HIS A 119 -7.59 -3.73 -5.10
CA HIS A 119 -7.36 -2.50 -5.87
C HIS A 119 -8.17 -2.45 -7.18
N ASP A 120 -9.45 -2.85 -7.12
CA ASP A 120 -10.37 -2.83 -8.27
C ASP A 120 -10.59 -1.42 -8.82
N SER A 121 -10.64 -0.41 -7.94
CA SER A 121 -10.85 0.99 -8.32
C SER A 121 -9.73 1.53 -9.22
N GLN A 122 -8.48 1.11 -9.01
CA GLN A 122 -7.34 1.51 -9.83
C GLN A 122 -7.45 0.92 -11.24
N LYS A 123 -7.91 -0.33 -11.34
CA LYS A 123 -8.21 -0.95 -12.64
C LYS A 123 -9.34 -0.23 -13.36
N ALA A 124 -10.43 0.11 -12.66
CA ALA A 124 -11.52 0.88 -13.23
C ALA A 124 -11.05 2.25 -13.76
N GLN A 125 -10.13 2.93 -13.07
CA GLN A 125 -9.52 4.17 -13.54
C GLN A 125 -8.71 3.98 -14.83
N LEU A 126 -7.84 2.97 -14.87
CA LEU A 126 -7.01 2.66 -16.05
C LEU A 126 -7.84 2.24 -17.27
N ASP A 127 -8.94 1.51 -17.04
CA ASP A 127 -9.84 1.05 -18.10
C ASP A 127 -10.70 2.20 -18.63
N ALA A 128 -11.18 3.08 -17.74
CA ALA A 128 -11.95 4.27 -18.13
C ALA A 128 -11.08 5.36 -18.77
N ASN A 129 -9.76 5.36 -18.53
CA ASN A 129 -8.82 6.36 -19.03
C ASN A 129 -7.60 5.68 -19.69
N PRO A 130 -7.78 4.99 -20.84
CA PRO A 130 -6.71 4.22 -21.46
C PRO A 130 -5.47 5.06 -21.76
N SER A 131 -4.31 4.54 -21.38
CA SER A 131 -3.01 5.16 -21.64
C SER A 131 -1.92 4.08 -21.76
N LYS A 132 -0.66 4.47 -21.94
CA LYS A 132 0.45 3.52 -21.90
C LYS A 132 0.54 2.77 -20.57
N HIS A 133 0.03 3.33 -19.48
CA HIS A 133 0.03 2.67 -18.17
C HIS A 133 -0.94 1.48 -18.13
N THR A 134 -2.02 1.50 -18.92
CA THR A 134 -2.99 0.39 -19.00
C THR A 134 -2.36 -0.90 -19.55
N LEU A 135 -1.22 -0.81 -20.21
CA LEU A 135 -0.47 -1.94 -20.78
C LEU A 135 0.52 -2.57 -19.79
N LEU A 136 0.74 -1.95 -18.63
CA LEU A 136 1.72 -2.39 -17.64
C LEU A 136 1.04 -3.24 -16.57
N ALA A 137 1.74 -4.27 -16.10
CA ALA A 137 1.32 -4.99 -14.90
C ALA A 137 1.41 -4.07 -13.67
N CYS A 138 0.58 -4.31 -12.65
CA CYS A 138 0.62 -3.49 -11.42
C CYS A 138 2.01 -3.57 -10.76
N SER A 139 2.60 -4.77 -10.73
CA SER A 139 3.95 -5.01 -10.19
C SER A 139 5.06 -4.33 -10.98
N PHE A 140 4.84 -3.89 -12.22
CA PHE A 140 5.86 -3.14 -12.96
C PHE A 140 6.18 -1.81 -12.28
N CYS A 141 5.14 -1.11 -11.80
CA CYS A 141 5.28 0.15 -11.09
C CYS A 141 5.43 -0.06 -9.59
N HIS A 142 4.73 -1.05 -9.03
CA HIS A 142 4.73 -1.40 -7.61
C HIS A 142 5.70 -2.55 -7.32
N ALA A 143 6.94 -2.46 -7.80
CA ALA A 143 7.88 -3.60 -7.80
C ALA A 143 8.59 -3.82 -6.45
N ASP A 144 8.98 -2.74 -5.77
CA ASP A 144 9.89 -2.82 -4.63
C ASP A 144 9.19 -3.26 -3.34
N GLN A 145 7.97 -2.77 -3.13
CA GLN A 145 7.17 -3.04 -1.96
C GLN A 145 5.69 -2.83 -2.28
N HIS A 146 4.83 -3.65 -1.67
CA HIS A 146 3.39 -3.42 -1.75
C HIS A 146 3.02 -2.00 -1.29
N GLY A 147 2.31 -1.26 -2.16
CA GLY A 147 1.89 0.11 -1.92
C GLY A 147 2.93 1.20 -2.22
N VAL A 148 4.13 0.85 -2.73
CA VAL A 148 5.13 1.85 -3.13
C VAL A 148 4.63 2.69 -4.30
N ILE A 149 4.75 4.01 -4.25
CA ILE A 149 4.48 4.86 -5.44
C ILE A 149 5.84 5.18 -6.06
N PRO A 150 6.12 4.70 -7.28
CA PRO A 150 7.40 5.00 -7.93
C PRO A 150 7.48 6.49 -8.29
N GLU A 151 8.69 7.01 -8.36
CA GLU A 151 8.92 8.36 -8.86
C GLU A 151 8.58 8.43 -10.35
N CYS A 152 7.65 9.31 -10.71
CA CYS A 152 7.24 9.58 -12.09
C CYS A 152 8.43 9.93 -12.98
N VAL A 153 9.39 10.68 -12.43
CA VAL A 153 10.57 11.16 -13.16
C VAL A 153 11.56 10.05 -13.56
N LYS A 154 11.38 8.82 -13.05
CA LYS A 154 12.14 7.65 -13.56
C LYS A 154 11.79 7.31 -15.01
N CYS A 155 10.62 7.75 -15.49
CA CYS A 155 10.15 7.45 -16.85
C CYS A 155 9.62 8.69 -17.61
N HIS A 156 9.29 9.77 -16.90
CA HIS A 156 8.69 10.98 -17.48
C HIS A 156 9.58 12.21 -17.27
N GLU A 157 9.71 13.03 -18.31
CA GLU A 157 10.37 14.33 -18.19
C GLU A 157 9.42 15.36 -17.56
N PRO A 158 9.88 16.20 -16.62
CA PRO A 158 9.08 17.30 -16.08
C PRO A 158 8.68 18.32 -17.16
N HIS A 159 7.57 19.03 -16.97
CA HIS A 159 7.12 20.05 -17.93
C HIS A 159 7.84 21.39 -17.76
N SER A 160 8.60 21.57 -16.68
CA SER A 160 9.50 22.70 -16.47
C SER A 160 10.69 22.30 -15.60
N ALA A 161 11.78 23.07 -15.68
CA ALA A 161 12.98 22.81 -14.89
C ALA A 161 12.77 22.98 -13.37
N GLN A 162 11.68 23.62 -12.96
CA GLN A 162 11.33 23.86 -11.56
C GLN A 162 10.36 22.81 -11.00
N GLN A 163 9.79 21.97 -11.86
CA GLN A 163 8.81 20.98 -11.45
C GLN A 163 9.48 19.79 -10.74
N THR A 164 8.98 19.46 -9.56
CA THR A 164 9.46 18.38 -8.71
C THR A 164 8.58 17.14 -8.81
N GLN A 165 9.02 16.02 -8.23
CA GLN A 165 8.25 14.78 -8.15
C GLN A 165 6.89 14.96 -7.45
N ALA A 166 6.81 15.84 -6.43
CA ALA A 166 5.55 16.12 -5.73
C ALA A 166 4.55 16.87 -6.63
N ASP A 167 5.03 17.63 -7.60
CA ASP A 167 4.20 18.46 -8.47
C ASP A 167 3.49 17.65 -9.56
N CYS A 168 4.00 16.46 -9.92
CA CYS A 168 3.37 15.60 -10.94
C CYS A 168 1.91 15.30 -10.59
N GLY A 169 1.64 15.07 -9.30
CA GLY A 169 0.32 14.75 -8.75
C GLY A 169 -0.65 15.93 -8.70
N ILE A 170 -0.18 17.17 -8.90
CA ILE A 170 -1.06 18.35 -8.97
C ILE A 170 -1.97 18.24 -10.19
N CYS A 171 -1.41 17.79 -11.32
CA CYS A 171 -2.07 17.77 -12.61
C CYS A 171 -2.56 16.38 -13.02
N HIS A 172 -1.77 15.35 -12.75
CA HIS A 172 -1.98 13.99 -13.25
C HIS A 172 -2.16 13.01 -12.09
N LYS A 173 -2.99 11.98 -12.29
CA LYS A 173 -2.99 10.81 -11.39
C LYS A 173 -2.36 9.63 -12.12
N ALA A 174 -1.59 8.81 -11.40
CA ALA A 174 -0.84 7.68 -11.97
C ALA A 174 -1.71 6.69 -12.76
N HIS A 175 -2.95 6.46 -12.32
CA HIS A 175 -3.91 5.54 -12.97
C HIS A 175 -4.86 6.22 -13.97
N MET A 176 -4.72 7.54 -14.20
CA MET A 176 -5.41 8.28 -15.25
C MET A 176 -4.54 9.45 -15.75
N PRO A 177 -3.31 9.19 -16.22
CA PRO A 177 -2.33 10.25 -16.44
C PRO A 177 -2.72 11.19 -17.60
N ALA A 178 -3.60 10.75 -18.52
CA ALA A 178 -4.11 11.60 -19.59
C ALA A 178 -5.15 12.63 -19.11
N THR A 179 -5.76 12.40 -17.95
CA THR A 179 -6.81 13.24 -17.40
C THR A 179 -6.18 14.31 -16.52
N VAL A 180 -6.09 15.52 -17.06
CA VAL A 180 -5.54 16.69 -16.36
C VAL A 180 -6.60 17.28 -15.43
N THR A 181 -6.29 17.33 -14.14
CA THR A 181 -7.11 17.97 -13.10
C THR A 181 -6.26 18.93 -12.31
N TYR A 182 -6.81 19.94 -11.65
CA TYR A 182 -6.03 20.83 -10.78
C TYR A 182 -6.93 21.40 -9.69
N GLY A 183 -6.33 21.83 -8.58
CA GLY A 183 -7.03 22.46 -7.47
C GLY A 183 -7.30 23.94 -7.70
N ALA A 184 -8.19 24.52 -6.89
CA ALA A 184 -8.51 25.95 -6.92
C ALA A 184 -7.34 26.86 -6.50
N GLU A 185 -6.31 26.29 -5.88
CA GLU A 185 -5.13 27.00 -5.39
C GLU A 185 -3.88 26.77 -6.27
N THR A 186 -4.03 26.13 -7.44
CA THR A 186 -2.89 25.86 -8.32
C THR A 186 -2.31 27.16 -8.86
N ALA A 187 -1.03 27.40 -8.57
CA ALA A 187 -0.31 28.61 -8.99
C ALA A 187 -0.14 28.69 -10.53
N ASN A 188 -0.21 29.90 -11.08
CA ASN A 188 -0.08 30.18 -12.52
C ASN A 188 1.22 29.62 -13.12
N ALA A 189 2.30 29.53 -12.33
CA ALA A 189 3.57 28.97 -12.78
C ALA A 189 3.45 27.50 -13.22
N HIS A 190 2.56 26.71 -12.60
CA HIS A 190 2.30 25.33 -13.04
C HIS A 190 1.56 25.30 -14.39
N CYS A 191 0.63 26.24 -14.62
CA CYS A 191 -0.06 26.38 -15.91
C CYS A 191 0.91 26.84 -17.01
N ALA A 192 1.82 27.77 -16.69
CA ALA A 192 2.79 28.34 -17.61
C ALA A 192 3.78 27.31 -18.17
N ALA A 193 3.98 26.18 -17.48
CA ALA A 193 4.82 25.07 -17.96
C ALA A 193 4.33 24.53 -19.32
N CYS A 194 3.01 24.50 -19.55
CA CYS A 194 2.42 24.11 -20.84
C CYS A 194 1.83 25.31 -21.61
N HIS A 195 1.41 26.36 -20.91
CA HIS A 195 0.73 27.54 -21.47
C HIS A 195 1.61 28.79 -21.43
N GLN A 196 2.86 28.66 -21.88
CA GLN A 196 3.84 29.74 -21.81
C GLN A 196 3.36 31.03 -22.50
N THR A 197 2.79 30.92 -23.70
CA THR A 197 2.29 32.07 -24.46
C THR A 197 1.16 32.81 -23.73
N ALA A 198 0.17 32.09 -23.19
CA ALA A 198 -0.93 32.70 -22.45
C ALA A 198 -0.43 33.43 -21.20
N ASN A 199 0.50 32.80 -20.45
CA ASN A 199 1.12 33.42 -19.29
C ASN A 199 1.93 34.66 -19.66
N GLN A 200 2.69 34.62 -20.77
CA GLN A 200 3.46 35.77 -21.24
C GLN A 200 2.58 36.95 -21.64
N LEU A 201 1.50 36.70 -22.39
CA LEU A 201 0.52 37.73 -22.74
C LEU A 201 -0.11 38.35 -21.50
N LEU A 202 -0.58 37.51 -20.57
CA LEU A 202 -1.22 37.95 -19.34
C LEU A 202 -0.28 38.81 -18.49
N MET A 203 0.98 38.39 -18.34
CA MET A 203 1.98 39.13 -17.57
C MET A 203 2.45 40.43 -18.24
N ALA A 204 2.42 40.49 -19.58
CA ALA A 204 2.71 41.72 -20.33
C ALA A 204 1.54 42.71 -20.32
N SER A 205 0.33 42.24 -20.02
CA SER A 205 -0.88 43.03 -20.02
C SER A 205 -0.87 44.13 -18.94
N PRO A 206 -1.29 45.37 -19.26
CA PRO A 206 -1.39 46.44 -18.26
C PRO A 206 -2.67 46.37 -17.41
N TYR A 207 -3.59 45.43 -17.67
CA TYR A 207 -4.89 45.32 -17.00
C TYR A 207 -4.90 44.34 -15.82
N LYS A 208 -5.98 44.38 -15.04
CA LYS A 208 -6.11 43.67 -13.76
C LYS A 208 -6.17 42.14 -13.85
N HIS A 209 -6.45 41.56 -15.02
CA HIS A 209 -6.48 40.10 -15.16
C HIS A 209 -5.15 39.45 -14.81
N LYS A 210 -4.03 40.16 -14.95
CA LYS A 210 -2.69 39.67 -14.56
C LYS A 210 -2.56 39.32 -13.08
N ASP A 211 -3.41 39.91 -12.24
CA ASP A 211 -3.42 39.70 -10.79
C ASP A 211 -4.39 38.58 -10.38
N VAL A 212 -5.01 37.90 -11.35
CA VAL A 212 -5.97 36.81 -11.14
C VAL A 212 -5.30 35.47 -11.44
N ALA A 213 -5.56 34.45 -10.62
CA ALA A 213 -5.04 33.11 -10.85
C ALA A 213 -5.73 32.46 -12.07
N CYS A 214 -4.99 31.67 -12.85
CA CYS A 214 -5.52 30.96 -14.01
C CYS A 214 -6.76 30.13 -13.64
N VAL A 215 -6.68 29.44 -12.49
CA VAL A 215 -7.73 28.56 -11.95
C VAL A 215 -8.98 29.29 -11.46
N THR A 216 -8.92 30.61 -11.29
CA THR A 216 -10.12 31.42 -11.00
C THR A 216 -11.03 31.52 -12.23
N CYS A 217 -10.44 31.55 -13.42
CA CYS A 217 -11.19 31.61 -14.68
C CYS A 217 -11.39 30.22 -15.29
N HIS A 218 -10.32 29.42 -15.34
CA HIS A 218 -10.34 28.07 -15.86
C HIS A 218 -10.74 27.12 -14.74
N THR A 219 -12.05 26.98 -14.52
CA THR A 219 -12.59 26.18 -13.41
C THR A 219 -13.03 24.79 -13.87
N GLU A 220 -13.22 23.91 -12.89
CA GLU A 220 -13.85 22.56 -13.00
C GLU A 220 -13.08 21.53 -13.82
N GLN A 221 -12.71 21.87 -15.06
CA GLN A 221 -12.04 20.96 -15.98
C GLN A 221 -10.96 21.68 -16.79
N HIS A 222 -9.91 20.95 -17.12
CA HIS A 222 -8.87 21.46 -18.01
C HIS A 222 -9.44 21.86 -19.37
N LYS A 223 -8.97 23.00 -19.90
CA LYS A 223 -9.44 23.65 -21.15
C LYS A 223 -10.84 24.25 -21.11
N MET A 224 -11.52 24.28 -19.96
CA MET A 224 -12.71 25.13 -19.79
C MET A 224 -12.30 26.59 -20.03
N VAL A 225 -13.08 27.32 -20.81
CA VAL A 225 -12.91 28.77 -21.01
C VAL A 225 -14.23 29.43 -20.62
N PRO A 226 -14.24 30.33 -19.61
CA PRO A 226 -15.46 30.98 -19.18
C PRO A 226 -15.92 32.03 -20.21
N ALA A 227 -17.20 32.38 -20.17
CA ALA A 227 -17.68 33.55 -20.89
C ALA A 227 -17.30 34.82 -20.11
N CYS A 228 -17.04 35.92 -20.82
CA CYS A 228 -16.73 37.21 -20.18
C CYS A 228 -17.87 37.65 -19.24
N THR A 229 -19.11 37.34 -19.62
CA THR A 229 -20.34 37.64 -18.88
C THR A 229 -20.44 36.93 -17.54
N ASP A 230 -19.73 35.81 -17.34
CA ASP A 230 -19.76 35.05 -16.09
C ASP A 230 -19.23 35.87 -14.91
N CYS A 231 -18.36 36.85 -15.19
CA CYS A 231 -17.81 37.77 -14.19
C CYS A 231 -18.19 39.24 -14.45
N HIS A 232 -18.27 39.67 -15.71
CA HIS A 232 -18.45 41.09 -16.06
C HIS A 232 -19.90 41.50 -16.31
N GLY A 233 -20.84 40.56 -16.39
CA GLY A 233 -22.22 40.86 -16.79
C GLY A 233 -22.28 41.53 -18.18
N THR A 234 -23.19 42.49 -18.34
CA THR A 234 -23.40 43.22 -19.60
C THR A 234 -23.04 44.70 -19.45
N PRO A 235 -21.76 45.08 -19.66
CA PRO A 235 -21.29 46.45 -19.40
C PRO A 235 -21.80 47.49 -20.41
N HIS A 236 -22.17 47.05 -21.62
CA HIS A 236 -22.75 47.89 -22.67
C HIS A 236 -24.27 47.76 -22.76
N ALA A 237 -24.91 48.72 -23.43
CA ALA A 237 -26.34 48.65 -23.75
C ALA A 237 -26.67 47.46 -24.65
N GLY A 238 -27.89 46.91 -24.53
CA GLY A 238 -28.32 45.68 -25.21
C GLY A 238 -28.11 45.69 -26.73
N GLY A 239 -28.35 46.81 -27.40
CA GLY A 239 -28.15 46.90 -28.86
C GLY A 239 -26.72 46.68 -29.34
N ILE A 240 -25.70 46.91 -28.48
CA ILE A 240 -24.31 46.55 -28.81
C ILE A 240 -24.13 45.04 -28.76
N HIS A 241 -24.60 44.38 -27.69
CA HIS A 241 -24.49 42.93 -27.53
C HIS A 241 -25.33 42.14 -28.56
N GLU A 242 -26.47 42.69 -28.99
CA GLU A 242 -27.29 42.11 -30.07
C GLU A 242 -26.54 42.11 -31.41
N LYS A 243 -25.79 43.18 -31.69
CA LYS A 243 -25.04 43.33 -32.95
C LYS A 243 -23.66 42.67 -32.91
N PHE A 244 -23.03 42.64 -31.74
CA PHE A 244 -21.68 42.13 -31.49
C PHE A 244 -21.72 41.17 -30.29
N PRO A 245 -22.09 39.90 -30.50
CA PRO A 245 -22.27 38.95 -29.39
C PRO A 245 -20.94 38.50 -28.75
N ASN A 246 -19.81 38.64 -29.45
CA ASN A 246 -18.50 38.24 -28.92
C ASN A 246 -17.73 39.47 -28.43
N CYS A 247 -17.43 39.50 -27.14
CA CYS A 247 -16.67 40.60 -26.54
C CYS A 247 -15.27 40.76 -27.18
N GLY A 248 -14.66 39.65 -27.60
CA GLY A 248 -13.31 39.62 -28.14
C GLY A 248 -13.15 40.26 -29.52
N ASP A 249 -14.24 40.51 -30.25
CA ASP A 249 -14.20 41.22 -31.53
C ASP A 249 -13.72 42.67 -31.37
N CYS A 250 -13.90 43.26 -30.19
CA CYS A 250 -13.43 44.61 -29.85
C CYS A 250 -12.39 44.58 -28.73
N HIS A 251 -12.55 43.73 -27.72
CA HIS A 251 -11.71 43.71 -26.52
C HIS A 251 -10.59 42.67 -26.54
N SER A 252 -10.46 41.85 -27.60
CA SER A 252 -9.51 40.73 -27.66
C SER A 252 -9.78 39.66 -26.57
N ILE A 253 -8.77 38.91 -26.16
CA ILE A 253 -8.88 37.81 -25.19
C ILE A 253 -8.55 38.28 -23.76
N ALA A 254 -9.01 37.54 -22.75
CA ALA A 254 -8.74 37.86 -21.35
C ALA A 254 -7.24 37.96 -21.00
N HIS A 255 -6.39 37.21 -21.72
CA HIS A 255 -4.93 37.24 -21.55
C HIS A 255 -4.25 38.43 -22.24
N ASP A 256 -4.94 39.13 -23.16
CA ASP A 256 -4.36 40.20 -23.97
C ASP A 256 -5.44 41.19 -24.40
N LEU A 257 -6.01 41.90 -23.43
CA LEU A 257 -7.07 42.85 -23.69
C LEU A 257 -6.55 44.04 -24.53
N ASN A 258 -7.32 44.43 -25.54
CA ASN A 258 -7.03 45.63 -26.32
C ASN A 258 -7.85 46.80 -25.76
N LYS A 259 -7.25 48.00 -25.68
CA LYS A 259 -7.94 49.22 -25.20
C LYS A 259 -9.19 49.50 -26.03
#